data_AF-A0A1J4YL56-F1
#
_entry.id   AF-A0A1J4YL56-F1
#
_cell.length_a   1.000
_cell.length_b   1.000
_cell.length_c   1.000
_cell.angle_alpha   90.00
_cell.angle_beta   90.00
_cell.angle_gamma   90.00
#
_symmetry.space_group_name_H-M   'P 1'
#
loop_
_entity.id
_entity.type
_entity.pdbx_description
1 polymer ?
#
loop_
_entity_poly.entity_id
_entity_poly.type
_entity_poly.pdbx_seq_one_letter_code
_entity_poly.pdbx_strand_id
1 'polypeptide(L)'
;MNFDVSDDIKKQARAPHNLFVLNVFLFNLLMTPAAIVLDIGMLALLIPPLFSLSVIAYIYIRSNKQTIWFVDMHWRLAFRRCQWLLLGYGITSVLMLIAWLLSLTATDAKMAEIMFTAISRVAILPTLLAVMITVVLEAGGFHLINHGEVPDKLVEKYPPPELAGQP
;
A
#
# COMPACT_ATOMS: atom_id res chain seq x y z
N MET A 1 -21.56 -9.52 2.50
CA MET A 1 -22.59 -9.82 3.54
C MET A 1 -22.62 -8.72 4.60
N ASN A 2 -23.80 -8.36 5.11
CA ASN A 2 -24.01 -7.35 6.16
C ASN A 2 -24.09 -8.01 7.55
N PHE A 3 -23.43 -7.42 8.54
CA PHE A 3 -23.37 -7.88 9.92
C PHE A 3 -23.87 -6.77 10.86
N ASP A 4 -24.65 -7.15 11.87
CA ASP A 4 -25.04 -6.22 12.94
C ASP A 4 -23.84 -6.03 13.88
N VAL A 5 -23.19 -4.87 13.79
CA VAL A 5 -21.91 -4.60 14.44
C VAL A 5 -22.00 -3.25 15.16
N SER A 6 -21.61 -3.24 16.44
CA SER A 6 -21.59 -2.01 17.24
C SER A 6 -20.62 -0.96 16.69
N ASP A 7 -20.91 0.31 16.97
CA ASP A 7 -20.07 1.43 16.49
C ASP A 7 -18.63 1.37 17.01
N ASP A 8 -18.41 0.79 18.20
CA ASP A 8 -17.06 0.59 18.75
C ASP A 8 -16.24 -0.38 17.90
N ILE A 9 -16.85 -1.47 17.43
CA ILE A 9 -16.19 -2.45 16.56
C ILE A 9 -15.95 -1.84 15.17
N LYS A 10 -16.91 -1.08 14.64
CA LYS A 10 -16.72 -0.32 13.38
C LYS A 10 -15.56 0.66 13.49
N LYS A 11 -15.42 1.37 14.62
CA LYS A 11 -14.30 2.29 14.86
C LYS A 11 -12.95 1.56 14.87
N GLN A 12 -12.88 0.37 15.48
CA GLN A 12 -11.68 -0.46 15.46
C GLN A 12 -11.35 -0.98 14.05
N ALA A 13 -12.37 -1.35 13.27
CA ALA A 13 -12.20 -1.81 11.89
C ALA A 13 -11.65 -0.71 10.94
N ARG A 14 -11.83 0.58 11.27
CA ARG A 14 -11.24 1.69 10.50
C ARG A 14 -9.73 1.85 10.68
N ALA A 15 -9.17 1.36 11.79
CA ALA A 15 -7.76 1.53 12.13
C ALA A 15 -6.78 1.10 11.00
N PRO A 16 -6.90 -0.11 10.39
CA PRO A 16 -6.01 -0.52 9.31
C PRO A 16 -6.08 0.41 8.08
N HIS A 17 -7.29 0.87 7.74
CA HIS A 17 -7.52 1.74 6.59
C HIS A 17 -6.96 3.16 6.82
N ASN A 18 -7.20 3.73 7.99
CA ASN A 18 -6.62 5.02 8.38
C ASN A 18 -5.09 4.98 8.36
N LEU A 19 -4.50 3.90 8.89
CA LEU A 19 -3.06 3.72 8.91
C LEU A 19 -2.48 3.63 7.50
N PHE A 20 -3.15 2.89 6.61
CA PHE A 20 -2.69 2.74 5.23
C PHE A 20 -2.88 4.02 4.40
N VAL A 21 -3.98 4.75 4.57
CA VAL A 21 -4.15 6.08 3.94
C VAL A 21 -3.09 7.06 4.42
N LEU A 22 -2.82 7.09 5.73
CA LEU A 22 -1.76 7.92 6.30
C LEU A 22 -0.38 7.54 5.72
N ASN A 23 -0.10 6.24 5.58
CA ASN A 23 1.11 5.73 4.95
C ASN A 23 1.30 6.23 3.51
N VAL A 24 0.25 6.09 2.70
CA VAL A 24 0.26 6.57 1.31
C VAL A 24 0.44 8.08 1.26
N PHE A 25 -0.30 8.83 2.07
CA PHE A 25 -0.25 10.27 2.11
C PHE A 25 1.12 10.80 2.55
N LEU A 26 1.63 10.37 3.70
CA LEU A 26 2.87 10.87 4.26
C LEU A 26 4.08 10.49 3.42
N PHE A 27 4.24 9.21 3.10
CA PHE A 27 5.46 8.75 2.45
C PHE A 27 5.39 8.94 0.94
N ASN A 28 4.28 8.56 0.29
CA ASN A 28 4.25 8.58 -1.18
C ASN A 28 3.87 9.95 -1.75
N LEU A 29 2.92 10.65 -1.13
CA LEU A 29 2.40 11.91 -1.67
C LEU A 29 3.15 13.14 -1.16
N LEU A 30 3.58 13.15 0.11
CA LEU A 30 4.34 14.28 0.68
C LEU A 30 5.85 14.08 0.61
N MET A 31 6.37 12.96 1.14
CA MET A 31 7.81 12.77 1.29
C MET A 31 8.52 12.57 -0.06
N THR A 32 7.94 11.81 -1.01
CA THR A 32 8.56 11.62 -2.33
C THR A 32 8.73 12.94 -3.11
N PRO A 33 7.72 13.80 -3.29
CA PRO A 33 7.93 15.09 -3.95
C PRO A 33 8.83 16.03 -3.12
N ALA A 34 8.73 16.02 -1.79
CA ALA A 34 9.61 16.81 -0.94
C ALA A 34 11.09 16.44 -1.13
N ALA A 35 11.41 15.15 -1.21
CA ALA A 35 12.77 14.67 -1.48
C ALA A 35 13.32 15.16 -2.83
N ILE A 36 12.45 15.26 -3.85
CA ILE A 36 12.80 15.78 -5.18
C ILE A 36 13.01 17.30 -5.13
N VAL A 37 12.11 18.06 -4.50
CA VAL A 37 12.17 19.54 -4.45
C VAL A 37 13.34 20.05 -3.60
N LEU A 38 13.67 19.34 -2.51
CA LEU A 38 14.75 19.70 -1.60
C LEU A 38 16.14 19.26 -2.10
N ASP A 39 16.22 18.62 -3.27
CA ASP A 39 17.44 18.12 -3.91
C ASP A 39 18.36 17.33 -2.94
N ILE A 40 17.75 16.51 -2.08
CA ILE A 40 18.44 15.70 -1.06
C ILE A 40 19.24 14.55 -1.72
N GLY A 41 19.14 14.44 -3.05
CA GLY A 41 19.80 13.44 -3.85
C GLY A 41 18.97 12.16 -4.02
N MET A 42 19.42 11.31 -4.93
CA MET A 42 18.67 10.14 -5.39
C MET A 42 18.40 9.09 -4.31
N LEU A 43 19.28 9.00 -3.30
CA LEU A 43 19.09 8.12 -2.15
C LEU A 43 17.87 8.50 -1.32
N ALA A 44 17.47 9.78 -1.33
CA ALA A 44 16.27 10.22 -0.64
C ALA A 44 14.98 9.62 -1.24
N LEU A 45 14.99 9.20 -2.51
CA LEU A 45 13.87 8.48 -3.12
C LEU A 45 13.67 7.07 -2.57
N LEU A 46 14.69 6.49 -1.92
CA LEU A 46 14.58 5.19 -1.25
C LEU A 46 13.97 5.32 0.15
N ILE A 47 13.99 6.51 0.75
CA ILE A 47 13.50 6.74 2.10
C ILE A 47 11.97 6.50 2.19
N PRO A 48 11.11 7.11 1.35
CA PRO A 48 9.68 6.86 1.38
C PRO A 48 9.26 5.39 1.27
N PRO A 49 9.74 4.60 0.29
CA PRO A 49 9.34 3.20 0.20
C PRO A 49 9.83 2.37 1.40
N LEU A 50 10.99 2.67 2.00
CA LEU A 50 11.47 1.97 3.19
C LEU A 50 10.56 2.18 4.42
N PHE A 51 10.17 3.43 4.68
CA PHE A 51 9.21 3.72 5.75
C PHE A 51 7.83 3.13 5.45
N SER A 52 7.39 3.22 4.18
CA SER A 52 6.13 2.64 3.75
C SER A 52 6.08 1.11 3.94
N LEU A 53 7.16 0.41 3.60
CA LEU A 53 7.31 -1.03 3.83
C LEU A 53 7.22 -1.38 5.31
N SER A 54 7.74 -0.54 6.20
CA SER A 54 7.66 -0.75 7.65
C SER A 54 6.21 -0.70 8.15
N VAL A 55 5.40 0.23 7.65
CA VAL A 55 3.96 0.30 7.97
C VAL A 55 3.21 -0.89 7.39
N ILE A 56 3.50 -1.28 6.14
CA ILE A 56 2.89 -2.46 5.50
C ILE A 56 3.23 -3.74 6.28
N ALA A 57 4.47 -3.88 6.76
CA ALA A 57 4.89 -4.99 7.59
C ALA A 57 4.12 -5.03 8.92
N TYR A 58 3.89 -3.87 9.54
CA TYR A 58 3.05 -3.79 10.73
C TYR A 58 1.59 -4.23 10.44
N ILE A 59 1.00 -3.76 9.34
CA ILE A 59 -0.35 -4.16 8.91
C ILE A 59 -0.42 -5.68 8.70
N TYR A 60 0.60 -6.27 8.07
CA TYR A 60 0.70 -7.71 7.88
C TYR A 60 0.73 -8.47 9.21
N ILE A 61 1.62 -8.09 10.13
CA ILE A 61 1.74 -8.71 11.45
C ILE A 61 0.40 -8.63 12.20
N ARG A 62 -0.27 -7.47 12.16
CA ARG A 62 -1.55 -7.28 12.84
C ARG A 62 -2.69 -8.06 12.17
N SER A 63 -2.65 -8.28 10.86
CA SER A 63 -3.65 -9.05 10.10
C SER A 63 -3.68 -10.55 10.41
N ASN A 64 -2.59 -11.07 10.99
CA ASN A 64 -2.48 -12.47 11.40
C ASN A 64 -2.93 -12.72 12.85
N LYS A 65 -3.19 -11.67 13.64
CA LYS A 65 -3.74 -11.83 14.98
C LYS A 65 -5.23 -12.20 14.90
N GLN A 66 -5.69 -12.98 15.88
CA GLN A 66 -7.09 -13.35 16.04
C GLN A 66 -7.65 -12.57 17.24
N THR A 67 -8.51 -11.60 16.96
CA THR A 67 -9.19 -10.77 17.94
C THR A 67 -10.70 -10.84 17.70
N ILE A 68 -11.30 -9.79 17.15
CA ILE A 68 -12.71 -9.76 16.75
C ILE A 68 -12.75 -10.03 15.24
N TRP A 69 -13.51 -11.03 14.83
CA TRP A 69 -13.56 -11.49 13.44
C TRP A 69 -13.76 -10.35 12.43
N PHE A 70 -14.74 -9.46 12.67
CA PHE A 70 -15.02 -8.31 11.81
C PHE A 70 -13.80 -7.39 11.67
N VAL A 71 -13.13 -7.07 12.77
CA VAL A 71 -11.93 -6.22 12.79
C VAL A 71 -10.80 -6.90 12.01
N ASP A 72 -10.57 -8.18 12.26
CA ASP A 72 -9.49 -8.93 11.60
C ASP A 72 -9.72 -9.06 10.09
N MET A 73 -10.98 -9.17 9.63
CA MET A 73 -11.30 -9.16 8.20
C MET A 73 -10.91 -7.84 7.54
N HIS A 74 -11.12 -6.70 8.21
CA HIS A 74 -10.68 -5.40 7.72
C HIS A 74 -9.16 -5.23 7.72
N TRP A 75 -8.44 -5.81 8.70
CA TRP A 75 -6.97 -5.88 8.64
C TRP A 75 -6.47 -6.68 7.44
N ARG A 76 -7.09 -7.83 7.16
CA ARG A 76 -6.75 -8.67 5.99
C ARG A 76 -7.11 -7.99 4.67
N LEU A 77 -8.23 -7.28 4.61
CA LEU A 77 -8.65 -6.52 3.44
C LEU A 77 -7.67 -5.38 3.14
N ALA A 78 -7.30 -4.59 4.15
CA ALA A 78 -6.31 -3.53 4.01
C ALA A 78 -4.95 -4.09 3.58
N PHE A 79 -4.49 -5.21 4.16
CA PHE A 79 -3.26 -5.86 3.73
C PHE A 79 -3.30 -6.31 2.27
N ARG A 80 -4.42 -6.92 1.82
CA ARG A 80 -4.59 -7.31 0.42
C ARG A 80 -4.50 -6.11 -0.53
N ARG A 81 -4.97 -4.95 -0.11
CA ARG A 81 -4.86 -3.71 -0.90
C ARG A 81 -3.44 -3.15 -0.89
N CYS A 82 -2.69 -3.30 0.21
CA CYS A 82 -1.27 -2.96 0.25
C CYS A 82 -0.45 -3.71 -0.82
N GLN A 83 -0.89 -4.90 -1.25
CA GLN A 83 -0.20 -5.67 -2.29
C GLN A 83 -0.14 -4.94 -3.64
N TRP A 84 -1.11 -4.07 -3.96
CA TRP A 84 -1.03 -3.22 -5.15
C TRP A 84 0.10 -2.21 -5.04
N LEU A 85 0.28 -1.61 -3.85
CA LEU A 85 1.39 -0.69 -3.59
C LEU A 85 2.74 -1.41 -3.68
N LEU A 86 2.83 -2.61 -3.10
CA LEU A 86 4.02 -3.47 -3.21
C LEU A 86 4.33 -3.85 -4.66
N LEU A 87 3.32 -4.14 -5.48
CA LEU A 87 3.49 -4.42 -6.90
C LEU A 87 4.03 -3.18 -7.62
N GLY A 88 3.49 -1.99 -7.34
CA GLY A 88 4.01 -0.73 -7.85
C GLY A 88 5.49 -0.52 -7.50
N TYR A 89 5.85 -0.72 -6.24
CA TYR A 89 7.24 -0.66 -5.79
C TYR A 89 8.13 -1.69 -6.48
N GLY A 90 7.67 -2.92 -6.64
CA GLY A 90 8.40 -3.97 -7.33
C GLY A 90 8.70 -3.61 -8.78
N ILE A 91 7.68 -3.19 -9.54
CA ILE A 91 7.82 -2.79 -10.94
C ILE A 91 8.76 -1.58 -11.05
N THR A 92 8.54 -0.53 -10.25
CA THR A 92 9.41 0.66 -10.26
C THR A 92 10.84 0.29 -9.90
N SER A 93 11.08 -0.57 -8.91
CA SER A 93 12.43 -1.00 -8.53
C SER A 93 13.14 -1.75 -9.65
N VAL A 94 12.42 -2.63 -10.37
CA VAL A 94 12.96 -3.33 -11.54
C VAL A 94 13.30 -2.35 -12.66
N LEU A 95 12.42 -1.39 -12.96
CA LEU A 95 12.69 -0.36 -13.96
C LEU A 95 13.87 0.54 -13.58
N MET A 96 14.00 0.90 -12.31
CA MET A 96 15.14 1.66 -11.78
C MET A 96 16.44 0.86 -11.87
N LEU A 97 16.41 -0.44 -11.61
CA LEU A 97 17.55 -1.33 -11.79
C LEU A 97 17.97 -1.40 -13.27
N ILE A 98 17.01 -1.51 -14.19
CA ILE A 98 17.28 -1.48 -15.64
C ILE A 98 17.86 -0.13 -16.05
N ALA A 99 17.30 0.98 -15.56
CA ALA A 99 17.83 2.33 -15.81
C ALA A 99 19.29 2.47 -15.35
N TRP A 100 19.59 1.94 -14.17
CA TRP A 100 20.94 1.91 -13.64
C TRP A 100 21.88 1.07 -14.51
N LEU A 101 21.49 -0.16 -14.87
CA LEU A 101 22.29 -1.03 -15.73
C LEU A 101 22.57 -0.41 -17.11
N LEU A 102 21.58 0.25 -17.71
CA LEU A 102 21.77 0.98 -18.98
C LEU A 102 22.69 2.19 -18.80
N SER A 103 22.65 2.88 -17.65
CA SER A 103 23.56 3.99 -17.39
C SER A 103 25.03 3.56 -17.35
N LEU A 104 25.31 2.30 -16.98
CA LEU A 104 26.67 1.73 -16.99
C LEU A 104 27.22 1.51 -18.40
N THR A 105 26.37 1.48 -19.44
CA THR A 105 26.80 1.33 -20.83
C THR A 105 27.05 2.67 -21.52
N ALA A 106 26.86 3.79 -20.82
CA ALA A 106 27.07 5.11 -21.40
C ALA A 106 28.55 5.43 -21.58
N THR A 107 28.89 6.13 -22.67
CA THR A 107 30.28 6.44 -23.03
C THR A 107 30.95 7.40 -22.05
N ASP A 108 30.19 8.37 -21.52
CA ASP A 108 30.67 9.39 -20.61
C ASP A 108 29.72 9.56 -19.42
N ALA A 109 30.26 9.99 -18.26
CA ALA A 109 29.52 10.16 -17.01
C ALA A 109 28.30 11.08 -17.15
N LYS A 110 28.41 12.15 -17.95
CA LYS A 110 27.31 13.09 -18.18
C LYS A 110 26.15 12.46 -18.94
N MET A 111 26.45 11.56 -19.88
CA MET A 111 25.43 10.82 -20.62
C MET A 111 24.73 9.81 -19.70
N ALA A 112 25.49 9.12 -18.83
CA ALA A 112 24.94 8.19 -17.83
C ALA A 112 23.93 8.89 -16.91
N GLU A 113 24.28 10.07 -16.39
CA GLU A 113 23.43 10.87 -15.50
C GLU A 113 22.12 11.31 -16.18
N ILE A 114 22.20 11.82 -17.41
CA ILE A 114 21.02 12.24 -18.18
C ILE A 114 20.11 11.05 -18.48
N MET A 115 20.68 9.93 -18.93
CA MET A 115 19.92 8.70 -19.22
C MET A 115 19.22 8.19 -17.96
N PHE A 116 19.96 8.08 -16.86
CA PHE A 116 19.40 7.62 -15.59
C PHE A 116 18.27 8.53 -15.11
N THR A 117 18.47 9.84 -15.18
CA THR A 117 17.45 10.83 -14.79
C THR A 117 16.21 10.76 -15.68
N ALA A 118 16.38 10.60 -17.00
CA ALA A 118 15.26 10.51 -17.93
C ALA A 118 14.45 9.22 -17.71
N ILE A 119 15.11 8.07 -17.61
CA ILE A 119 14.44 6.77 -17.44
C ILE A 119 13.78 6.68 -16.06
N SER A 120 14.44 7.16 -14.99
CA SER A 120 13.91 7.11 -13.63
C SER A 120 12.59 7.87 -13.47
N ARG A 121 12.42 9.01 -14.15
CA ARG A 121 11.16 9.78 -14.16
C ARG A 121 9.98 8.97 -14.70
N VAL A 122 10.21 8.16 -15.74
CA VAL A 122 9.18 7.27 -16.31
C VAL A 122 9.00 6.02 -15.43
N ALA A 123 10.09 5.51 -14.85
CA ALA A 123 10.08 4.32 -13.99
C ALA A 123 9.25 4.49 -12.70
N ILE A 124 9.02 5.72 -12.23
CA ILE A 124 8.22 6.01 -11.03
C ILE A 124 6.70 5.88 -11.31
N LEU A 125 6.25 5.96 -12.56
CA LEU A 125 4.82 5.97 -12.91
C LEU A 125 4.01 4.76 -12.39
N PRO A 126 4.51 3.51 -12.42
CA PRO A 126 3.81 2.37 -11.84
C PRO A 126 3.50 2.53 -10.35
N THR A 127 4.40 3.15 -9.58
CA THR A 127 4.17 3.45 -8.17
C THR A 127 3.07 4.49 -7.99
N LEU A 128 3.04 5.55 -8.81
CA LEU A 128 1.98 6.55 -8.77
C LEU A 128 0.61 5.96 -9.11
N LEU A 129 0.55 5.08 -10.11
CA LEU A 129 -0.67 4.36 -10.47
C LEU A 129 -1.13 3.44 -9.33
N ALA A 130 -0.20 2.72 -8.69
CA ALA A 130 -0.52 1.89 -7.54
C ALA A 130 -1.05 2.72 -6.36
N VAL A 131 -0.45 3.88 -6.09
CA VAL A 131 -0.95 4.84 -5.09
C VAL A 131 -2.39 5.27 -5.41
N MET A 132 -2.66 5.67 -6.65
CA MET A 132 -4.01 6.07 -7.06
C MET A 132 -5.03 4.93 -6.87
N ILE A 133 -4.72 3.73 -7.35
CA ILE A 133 -5.58 2.55 -7.22
C ILE A 133 -5.86 2.26 -5.75
N THR A 134 -4.83 2.28 -4.92
CA THR A 134 -4.95 1.94 -3.50
C THR A 134 -5.80 2.95 -2.73
N VAL A 135 -5.64 4.25 -2.97
CA VAL A 135 -6.49 5.29 -2.35
C VAL A 135 -7.97 5.10 -2.73
N VAL A 136 -8.26 4.80 -4.00
CA VAL A 136 -9.63 4.53 -4.46
C VAL A 136 -10.20 3.28 -3.77
N LEU A 137 -9.42 2.21 -3.66
CA LEU A 137 -9.85 0.99 -2.96
C LEU A 137 -10.13 1.25 -1.48
N GLU A 138 -9.34 2.10 -0.82
CA GLU A 138 -9.53 2.47 0.58
C GLU A 138 -10.83 3.19 0.85
N ALA A 139 -11.24 4.10 -0.05
CA ALA A 139 -12.57 4.73 0.04
C ALA A 139 -13.69 3.68 0.09
N GLY A 140 -13.59 2.63 -0.72
CA GLY A 140 -14.51 1.49 -0.67
C GLY A 140 -14.44 0.67 0.62
N GLY A 141 -13.28 0.63 1.29
CA GLY A 141 -13.14 0.00 2.62
C GLY A 141 -13.94 0.71 3.70
N PHE A 142 -13.91 2.05 3.71
CA PHE A 142 -14.70 2.83 4.64
C PHE A 142 -16.20 2.68 4.39
N HIS A 143 -16.61 2.59 3.12
CA HIS A 143 -18.01 2.33 2.77
C HIS A 143 -18.49 1.01 3.37
N LEU A 144 -17.73 -0.08 3.18
CA LEU A 144 -18.03 -1.39 3.76
C LEU A 144 -18.18 -1.33 5.29
N ILE A 145 -17.27 -0.64 6.00
CA ILE A 145 -17.35 -0.52 7.47
C ILE A 145 -18.62 0.23 7.91
N ASN A 146 -18.97 1.32 7.23
CA ASN A 146 -20.17 2.11 7.56
C ASN A 146 -21.43 1.24 7.49
N HIS A 147 -21.49 0.39 6.47
CA HIS A 147 -22.59 -0.55 6.25
C HIS A 147 -22.47 -1.85 7.04
N GLY A 148 -21.41 -2.07 7.83
CA GLY A 148 -21.22 -3.32 8.57
C GLY A 148 -20.91 -4.52 7.66
N GLU A 149 -20.35 -4.27 6.48
CA GLU A 149 -20.16 -5.29 5.45
C GLU A 149 -18.72 -5.80 5.35
N VAL A 150 -18.60 -7.08 5.01
CA VAL A 150 -17.33 -7.72 4.62
C VAL A 150 -17.48 -8.32 3.22
N PRO A 151 -16.47 -8.18 2.33
CA PRO A 151 -16.51 -8.77 0.99
C PRO A 151 -16.68 -10.28 1.03
N ASP A 152 -17.55 -10.83 0.18
CA ASP A 152 -17.92 -12.26 0.22
C ASP A 152 -16.73 -13.20 0.05
N LYS A 153 -15.73 -12.83 -0.78
CA LYS A 153 -14.48 -13.58 -0.95
C LYS A 153 -13.68 -13.75 0.36
N LEU A 154 -13.83 -12.82 1.32
CA LEU A 154 -13.19 -12.93 2.63
C LEU A 154 -14.03 -13.77 3.59
N VAL A 155 -15.36 -13.65 3.51
CA VAL A 155 -16.29 -14.47 4.31
C VAL A 155 -16.16 -15.95 3.95
N GLU A 156 -16.09 -16.27 2.65
CA GLU A 156 -15.92 -17.64 2.17
C GLU A 156 -14.59 -18.25 2.62
N LYS A 157 -13.52 -17.44 2.61
CA LYS A 157 -12.18 -17.89 3.05
C LYS A 157 -12.03 -17.97 4.57
N TYR A 158 -12.75 -17.13 5.30
CA TYR A 158 -12.70 -17.02 6.75
C TYR A 158 -14.13 -16.88 7.30
N PRO A 159 -14.87 -18.00 7.45
CA PRO A 159 -16.27 -17.94 7.88
C PRO A 159 -16.38 -17.33 9.28
N PRO A 160 -17.43 -16.53 9.55
CA PRO A 160 -17.67 -15.95 10.87
C PRO A 160 -18.06 -17.04 11.87
N PRO A 161 -17.75 -16.87 13.16
CA PRO A 161 -18.04 -17.87 14.19
C PRO A 161 -19.52 -18.28 14.27
N GLU A 162 -20.43 -17.35 13.98
CA GLU A 162 -21.89 -17.58 13.97
C GLU A 162 -22.38 -18.48 12.82
N LEU A 163 -21.64 -18.52 11.70
CA LEU A 163 -21.93 -19.40 10.57
C LEU A 163 -21.16 -20.74 10.64
N ALA A 164 -20.11 -20.82 11.47
CA ALA A 164 -19.33 -22.05 11.64
C ALA A 164 -20.01 -23.10 12.54
N GLY A 165 -21.19 -22.80 13.10
CA GLY A 165 -21.94 -23.66 14.02
C GLY A 165 -23.42 -23.87 13.69
N GLN A 166 -23.87 -23.56 12.48
CA GLN A 166 -25.22 -23.96 12.05
C GLN A 166 -25.19 -25.44 11.59
N PRO A 167 -25.97 -26.34 12.21
CA PRO A 167 -26.06 -27.75 11.80
C PRO A 167 -26.69 -27.91 10.41
#